data_AF-A0A914GEG5-F1
#
_entry.id   AF-A0A914GEG5-F1
#
_cell.length_a   1.000
_cell.length_b   1.000
_cell.length_c   1.000
_cell.angle_alpha   90.00
_cell.angle_beta   90.00
_cell.angle_gamma   90.00
#
_symmetry.space_group_name_H-M   'P 1'
#
loop_
_entity.id
_entity.type
_entity.pdbx_description
1 polymer ?
#
loop_
_entity_poly.entity_id
_entity_poly.type
_entity_poly.pdbx_seq_one_letter_code
_entity_poly.pdbx_strand_id
1 'polypeptide(L)'
;MCLATFVPNSAALSTAIKHFYSRLSSFAAELDQGIPDILISFVSTDTVLGAEAKAKVTTGLSKIVSHCGLWLITSGEQNDPLAAICTSVVKSILPHSDRCEETLIIAINSIDAAQRINSVPSKRRQQAMADTSVNTYYFVLNKQNLTTRQKLEFRSHAAIKLANPPPALLIGVPLENMANSSSQTPSGTLSPAIILPNSVKHDCRPLPVTLFCGTTLASIFELKNYLECGVPCLIVQSDRCEETLIIAINSIDAAQRINS
;
A
#
# COMPACT_ATOMS: atom_id res chain seq x y z
N MET A 1 -15.99 -7.47 1.57
CA MET A 1 -16.07 -7.09 0.14
C MET A 1 -14.66 -6.68 -0.29
N CYS A 2 -14.04 -7.35 -1.26
CA CYS A 2 -12.69 -7.03 -1.69
C CYS A 2 -12.76 -5.95 -2.79
N LEU A 3 -12.30 -4.74 -2.49
CA LEU A 3 -12.31 -3.62 -3.43
C LEU A 3 -11.03 -3.62 -4.27
N ALA A 4 -11.16 -3.33 -5.57
CA ALA A 4 -10.03 -3.27 -6.49
C ALA A 4 -10.14 -2.07 -7.43
N THR A 5 -9.01 -1.42 -7.71
CA THR A 5 -8.85 -0.45 -8.80
C THR A 5 -7.96 -1.02 -9.88
N PHE A 6 -8.50 -1.09 -11.09
CA PHE A 6 -7.74 -1.44 -12.27
C PHE A 6 -7.10 -0.20 -12.86
N VAL A 7 -5.78 -0.14 -12.81
CA VAL A 7 -4.99 0.97 -13.35
C VAL A 7 -4.61 0.61 -14.79
N PRO A 8 -5.05 1.36 -15.82
CA PRO A 8 -4.83 0.97 -17.21
C PRO A 8 -3.34 1.02 -17.61
N ASN A 9 -2.57 1.95 -17.04
CA ASN A 9 -1.14 2.10 -17.24
C ASN A 9 -0.52 2.95 -16.11
N SER A 10 0.81 2.97 -16.01
CA SER A 10 1.50 3.71 -14.95
C SER A 10 1.24 5.23 -14.98
N ALA A 11 0.90 5.82 -16.13
CA ALA A 11 0.57 7.25 -16.22
C ALA A 11 -0.78 7.59 -15.55
N ALA A 12 -1.72 6.64 -15.55
CA ALA A 12 -3.02 6.77 -14.89
C ALA A 12 -2.96 6.57 -13.37
N LEU A 13 -1.80 6.20 -12.81
CA LEU A 13 -1.65 5.90 -11.38
C LEU A 13 -2.06 7.08 -10.50
N SER A 14 -1.64 8.31 -10.82
CA SER A 14 -2.01 9.49 -10.03
C SER A 14 -3.53 9.70 -9.97
N THR A 15 -4.24 9.45 -11.07
CA THR A 15 -5.70 9.51 -11.13
C THR A 15 -6.34 8.41 -10.28
N ALA A 16 -5.79 7.19 -10.35
CA ALA A 16 -6.25 6.07 -9.52
C ALA A 16 -6.07 6.33 -8.02
N ILE A 17 -4.94 6.94 -7.61
CA ILE A 17 -4.71 7.36 -6.22
C ILE A 17 -5.70 8.42 -5.78
N LYS A 18 -5.97 9.45 -6.61
CA LYS A 18 -7.00 10.45 -6.31
C LYS A 18 -8.38 9.82 -6.12
N HIS A 19 -8.74 8.88 -6.98
CA HIS A 19 -10.00 8.15 -6.87
C HIS A 19 -10.07 7.33 -5.57
N PHE A 20 -9.01 6.63 -5.21
CA PHE A 20 -8.93 5.90 -3.94
C PHE A 20 -9.13 6.82 -2.73
N TYR A 21 -8.44 7.97 -2.69
CA TYR A 21 -8.62 8.95 -1.62
C TYR A 21 -10.04 9.54 -1.60
N SER A 22 -10.61 9.87 -2.76
CA SER A 22 -12.02 10.32 -2.88
C SER A 22 -13.02 9.28 -2.36
N ARG A 23 -12.75 7.99 -2.57
CA ARG A 23 -13.56 6.91 -2.03
C ARG A 23 -13.43 6.83 -0.51
N LEU A 24 -12.22 6.80 0.04
CA LEU A 24 -12.01 6.81 1.49
C LEU A 24 -12.74 7.98 2.15
N SER A 25 -12.62 9.16 1.55
CA SER A 25 -13.20 10.40 2.04
C SER A 25 -14.73 10.38 2.01
N SER A 26 -15.35 9.64 1.08
CA SER A 26 -16.82 9.47 1.04
C SER A 26 -17.40 8.58 2.14
N PHE A 27 -16.56 7.78 2.80
CA PHE A 27 -16.95 6.91 3.93
C PHE A 27 -16.46 7.42 5.28
N ALA A 28 -15.72 8.54 5.32
CA ALA A 28 -15.25 9.15 6.55
C ALA A 28 -16.41 9.85 7.28
N ALA A 29 -16.58 9.57 8.57
CA ALA A 29 -17.50 10.28 9.44
C ALA A 29 -16.85 11.55 10.04
N GLU A 30 -15.53 11.55 10.21
CA GLU A 30 -14.76 12.67 10.75
C GLU A 30 -13.66 13.14 9.78
N LEU A 31 -13.20 14.37 9.98
CA LEU A 31 -12.02 14.91 9.30
C LEU A 31 -10.80 14.06 9.72
N ASP A 32 -9.96 13.67 8.76
CA ASP A 32 -8.80 12.77 8.93
C ASP A 32 -9.09 11.28 9.20
N GLN A 33 -10.36 10.89 9.31
CA GLN A 33 -10.72 9.47 9.39
C GLN A 33 -10.38 8.76 8.07
N GLY A 34 -9.68 7.63 8.18
CA GLY A 34 -9.29 6.81 7.03
C GLY A 34 -7.91 7.13 6.46
N ILE A 35 -7.11 7.99 7.09
CA ILE A 35 -5.66 8.15 6.81
C ILE A 35 -4.89 7.46 7.95
N PRO A 36 -3.89 6.60 7.67
CA PRO A 36 -3.17 5.89 8.72
C PRO A 36 -2.06 6.77 9.29
N ASP A 37 -1.59 6.42 10.50
CA ASP A 37 -0.40 7.04 11.09
C ASP A 37 0.86 6.66 10.29
N ILE A 38 0.93 5.39 9.87
CA ILE A 38 2.13 4.80 9.26
C ILE A 38 1.72 3.99 8.03
N LEU A 39 2.49 4.15 6.94
CA LEU A 39 2.40 3.33 5.75
C LEU A 39 3.66 2.48 5.63
N ILE A 40 3.52 1.16 5.80
CA ILE A 40 4.64 0.22 5.74
C ILE A 40 4.62 -0.51 4.39
N SER A 41 5.67 -0.35 3.60
CA SER A 41 5.85 -1.04 2.32
C SER A 41 6.78 -2.24 2.44
N PHE A 42 6.30 -3.42 2.07
CA PHE A 42 7.07 -4.65 2.13
C PHE A 42 7.85 -4.92 0.84
N VAL A 43 9.16 -5.16 0.98
CA VAL A 43 10.06 -5.49 -0.12
C VAL A 43 10.70 -6.86 0.15
N SER A 44 10.06 -7.90 -0.39
CA SER A 44 10.45 -9.31 -0.18
C SER A 44 10.10 -10.23 -1.35
N THR A 45 9.84 -9.67 -2.53
CA THR A 45 9.54 -10.46 -3.72
C THR A 45 10.70 -11.41 -4.06
N ASP A 46 10.35 -12.64 -4.44
CA ASP A 46 11.28 -13.73 -4.76
C ASP A 46 12.29 -14.06 -3.64
N THR A 47 11.91 -13.83 -2.38
CA THR A 47 12.77 -14.06 -1.22
C THR A 47 12.25 -15.20 -0.33
N VAL A 48 13.18 -15.92 0.31
CA VAL A 48 12.86 -16.93 1.33
C VAL A 48 13.35 -16.43 2.69
N LEU A 49 12.42 -16.19 3.60
CA LEU A 49 12.74 -15.74 4.96
C LEU A 49 12.95 -16.94 5.90
N GLY A 50 14.04 -16.92 6.68
CA GLY A 50 14.36 -17.93 7.70
C GLY A 50 13.36 -17.92 8.86
N ALA A 51 13.30 -19.00 9.63
CA ALA A 51 12.32 -19.16 10.72
C ALA A 51 12.45 -18.09 11.82
N GLU A 52 13.67 -17.75 12.22
CA GLU A 52 13.94 -16.71 13.22
C GLU A 52 13.49 -15.33 12.74
N ALA A 53 13.92 -14.92 11.53
CA ALA A 53 13.50 -13.66 10.93
C ALA A 53 11.97 -13.58 10.75
N LYS A 54 11.32 -14.67 10.33
CA LYS A 54 9.85 -14.77 10.29
C LYS A 54 9.22 -14.52 11.66
N ALA A 55 9.75 -15.14 12.72
CA ALA A 55 9.24 -14.97 14.08
C ALA A 55 9.42 -13.52 14.58
N LYS A 56 10.58 -12.91 14.34
CA LYS A 56 10.86 -11.51 14.68
C LYS A 56 9.90 -10.55 13.98
N VAL A 57 9.73 -10.70 12.66
CA VAL A 57 8.81 -9.87 11.87
C VAL A 57 7.37 -10.07 12.32
N THR A 58 6.93 -11.31 12.54
CA THR A 58 5.58 -11.61 13.01
C THR A 58 5.30 -10.95 14.36
N THR A 59 6.24 -11.06 15.30
CA THR A 59 6.12 -10.47 16.64
C THR A 59 6.09 -8.94 16.58
N GLY A 60 7.00 -8.33 15.80
CA GLY A 60 7.06 -6.88 15.62
C GLY A 60 5.79 -6.33 14.98
N LEU A 61 5.38 -6.92 13.85
CA LEU A 61 4.19 -6.49 13.13
C LEU A 61 2.92 -6.65 13.98
N SER A 62 2.82 -7.74 14.76
CA SER A 62 1.67 -7.95 15.66
C SER A 62 1.54 -6.83 16.69
N LYS A 63 2.66 -6.36 17.25
CA LYS A 63 2.65 -5.23 18.19
C LYS A 63 2.20 -3.94 17.50
N ILE A 64 2.69 -3.65 16.31
CA ILE A 64 2.37 -2.39 15.60
C ILE A 64 0.89 -2.40 15.16
N VAL A 65 0.41 -3.49 14.55
CA VAL A 65 -0.99 -3.62 14.09
C VAL A 65 -2.00 -3.50 15.25
N SER A 66 -1.60 -3.86 16.47
CA SER A 66 -2.48 -3.75 17.65
C SER A 66 -2.59 -2.33 18.21
N HIS A 67 -1.71 -1.39 17.83
CA HIS A 67 -1.59 -0.08 18.50
C HIS A 67 -1.67 1.12 17.55
N CYS A 68 -1.50 0.94 16.23
CA CYS A 68 -1.43 2.02 15.25
C CYS A 68 -2.45 1.84 14.12
N GLY A 69 -2.94 2.94 13.55
CA GLY A 69 -3.61 2.92 12.25
C GLY A 69 -2.57 2.72 11.15
N LEU A 70 -2.68 1.64 10.37
CA LEU A 70 -1.63 1.21 9.44
C LEU A 70 -2.16 0.96 8.04
N TRP A 71 -1.44 1.46 7.04
CA TRP A 71 -1.52 0.88 5.70
C TRP A 71 -0.33 -0.03 5.43
N LEU A 72 -0.61 -1.25 5.01
CA LEU A 72 0.40 -2.27 4.74
C LEU A 72 0.43 -2.54 3.24
N ILE A 73 1.45 -2.02 2.54
CA ILE A 73 1.62 -2.23 1.10
C ILE A 73 2.33 -3.55 0.86
N THR A 74 1.68 -4.42 0.10
CA THR A 74 2.19 -5.78 -0.19
C THR A 74 2.11 -6.11 -1.67
N SER A 75 2.78 -7.18 -2.10
CA SER A 75 2.61 -7.76 -3.43
C SER A 75 1.25 -8.44 -3.64
N GLY A 76 0.54 -8.77 -2.56
CA GLY A 76 -0.67 -9.58 -2.59
C GLY A 76 -0.44 -11.03 -3.04
N GLU A 77 0.81 -11.52 -3.07
CA GLU A 77 1.13 -12.88 -3.47
C GLU A 77 1.34 -13.79 -2.25
N GLN A 78 0.78 -15.00 -2.28
CA GLN A 78 0.90 -15.96 -1.17
C GLN A 78 2.35 -16.45 -0.97
N ASN A 79 3.14 -16.46 -2.04
CA ASN A 79 4.53 -16.91 -1.99
C ASN A 79 5.51 -15.82 -1.52
N ASP A 80 5.04 -14.58 -1.37
CA ASP A 80 5.83 -13.49 -0.82
C ASP A 80 5.80 -13.58 0.73
N PRO A 81 6.95 -13.77 1.40
CA PRO A 81 6.97 -14.07 2.82
C PRO A 81 6.41 -12.94 3.69
N LEU A 82 6.66 -11.67 3.36
CA LEU A 82 6.10 -10.57 4.15
C LEU A 82 4.61 -10.38 3.88
N ALA A 83 4.14 -10.60 2.64
CA ALA A 83 2.71 -10.55 2.34
C ALA A 83 1.94 -11.65 3.09
N ALA A 84 2.48 -12.86 3.15
CA ALA A 84 1.90 -13.97 3.90
C ALA A 84 1.88 -13.71 5.42
N ILE A 85 2.99 -13.24 6.00
CA ILE A 85 3.05 -12.87 7.43
C ILE A 85 2.05 -11.76 7.74
N CYS A 86 2.04 -10.71 6.93
CA CYS A 86 1.12 -9.59 7.07
C CYS A 86 -0.34 -10.05 7.14
N THR A 87 -0.75 -10.83 6.15
CA THR A 87 -2.11 -11.35 6.07
C THR A 87 -2.45 -12.19 7.29
N SER A 88 -1.54 -13.06 7.72
CA SER A 88 -1.72 -13.88 8.92
C SER A 88 -1.87 -13.05 10.20
N VAL A 89 -1.01 -12.04 10.39
CA VAL A 89 -1.00 -11.17 11.57
C VAL A 89 -2.26 -10.31 11.63
N VAL A 90 -2.61 -9.67 10.52
CA VAL A 90 -3.83 -8.86 10.43
C VAL A 90 -5.05 -9.74 10.68
N LYS A 91 -5.12 -10.93 10.10
CA LYS A 91 -6.24 -11.85 10.30
C LYS A 91 -6.43 -12.31 11.75
N SER A 92 -5.34 -12.46 12.51
CA SER A 92 -5.44 -12.84 13.92
C SER A 92 -5.82 -11.68 14.83
N ILE A 93 -5.39 -10.45 14.50
CA ILE A 93 -5.55 -9.28 15.38
C ILE A 93 -6.83 -8.49 15.08
N LEU A 94 -7.09 -8.21 13.80
CA LEU A 94 -8.12 -7.28 13.37
C LEU A 94 -9.54 -7.63 13.89
N PRO A 95 -9.98 -8.91 13.93
CA PRO A 95 -11.30 -9.26 14.45
C PRO A 95 -11.52 -8.95 15.93
N HIS A 96 -10.44 -8.73 16.68
CA HIS A 96 -10.46 -8.46 18.11
C HIS A 96 -10.01 -7.02 18.44
N SER A 97 -9.83 -6.17 17.42
CA SER A 97 -9.36 -4.79 17.57
C SER A 97 -10.51 -3.80 17.44
N ASP A 98 -10.62 -2.90 18.41
CA ASP A 98 -11.59 -1.79 18.39
C ASP A 98 -11.30 -0.76 17.27
N ARG A 99 -10.11 -0.81 16.67
CA ARG A 99 -9.64 0.10 15.59
C ARG A 99 -9.45 -0.61 14.24
N CYS A 100 -10.25 -1.63 13.98
CA CYS A 100 -10.15 -2.44 12.76
C CYS A 100 -10.26 -1.62 11.45
N GLU A 101 -10.96 -0.48 11.49
CA GLU A 101 -11.18 0.40 10.33
C GLU A 101 -9.93 1.18 9.92
N GLU A 102 -8.97 1.36 10.83
CA GLU A 102 -7.75 2.16 10.59
C GLU A 102 -6.60 1.34 9.99
N THR A 103 -6.75 0.01 9.92
CA THR A 103 -5.77 -0.88 9.30
C THR A 103 -6.25 -1.39 7.95
N LEU A 104 -5.46 -1.14 6.90
CA LEU A 104 -5.75 -1.54 5.53
C LEU A 104 -4.54 -2.22 4.89
N ILE A 105 -4.75 -3.42 4.34
CA ILE A 105 -3.78 -4.05 3.45
C ILE A 105 -4.01 -3.52 2.05
N ILE A 106 -2.99 -2.94 1.42
CA ILE A 106 -3.05 -2.50 0.03
C ILE A 106 -2.15 -3.42 -0.80
N ALA A 107 -2.77 -4.34 -1.53
CA ALA A 107 -2.08 -5.28 -2.40
C ALA A 107 -1.92 -4.68 -3.80
N ILE A 108 -0.68 -4.51 -4.25
CA ILE A 108 -0.35 -3.86 -5.53
C ILE A 108 0.36 -4.86 -6.43
N ASN A 109 -0.30 -5.23 -7.54
CA ASN A 109 0.21 -6.19 -8.50
C ASN A 109 -0.33 -5.92 -9.91
N SER A 110 -0.09 -6.83 -10.85
CA SER A 110 -0.65 -6.79 -12.20
C SER A 110 -1.74 -7.82 -12.41
N ILE A 111 -2.47 -7.68 -13.52
CA ILE A 111 -3.49 -8.63 -13.94
C ILE A 111 -2.94 -10.06 -14.12
N ASP A 112 -1.63 -10.21 -14.34
CA ASP A 112 -0.96 -11.51 -14.42
C ASP A 112 -1.09 -12.32 -13.12
N ALA A 113 -1.16 -11.65 -11.97
CA ALA A 113 -1.36 -12.30 -10.68
C ALA A 113 -2.81 -12.75 -10.47
N ALA A 114 -3.78 -12.00 -11.01
CA ALA A 114 -5.21 -12.31 -10.89
C ALA A 114 -5.69 -13.41 -11.86
N GLN A 115 -5.14 -13.44 -13.09
CA GLN A 115 -5.60 -14.36 -14.15
C GLN A 115 -5.15 -15.82 -13.98
N ARG A 116 -4.22 -16.10 -13.06
CA ARG A 116 -3.76 -17.47 -12.78
C ARG A 116 -4.70 -18.28 -11.89
N ILE A 117 -5.81 -17.69 -11.45
CA ILE A 117 -6.87 -18.36 -10.68
C ILE A 117 -7.77 -19.20 -11.59
N ASN A 118 -7.92 -18.82 -12.88
CA ASN A 118 -8.86 -19.46 -13.81
C ASN A 118 -8.19 -20.29 -14.93
N SER A 119 -6.86 -20.44 -14.92
CA SER A 119 -6.15 -21.22 -15.93
C SER A 119 -5.79 -22.62 -15.42
N VAL A 120 -5.98 -23.63 -16.28
CA VAL A 120 -5.65 -25.05 -16.07
C VAL A 120 -4.25 -25.19 -15.44
N PRO A 121 -4.06 -26.07 -14.43
CA PRO A 121 -2.80 -26.22 -13.71
C PRO A 121 -1.69 -26.73 -14.64
N SER A 122 -1.03 -25.80 -15.31
CA SER A 122 0.20 -26.05 -16.04
C SER A 122 1.38 -25.77 -15.10
N LYS A 123 2.45 -26.56 -15.25
CA LYS A 123 3.58 -26.78 -14.33
C LYS A 123 4.42 -25.55 -13.89
N ARG A 124 3.95 -24.31 -14.11
CA ARG A 124 4.57 -23.10 -13.57
C ARG A 124 3.94 -22.80 -12.22
N ARG A 125 4.76 -22.67 -11.17
CA ARG A 125 4.37 -22.27 -9.80
C ARG A 125 3.17 -21.32 -9.85
N GLN A 126 1.99 -21.80 -9.47
CA GLN A 126 0.81 -20.97 -9.41
C GLN A 126 1.11 -19.84 -8.43
N GLN A 127 1.04 -18.62 -8.94
CA GLN A 127 1.24 -17.42 -8.15
C GLN A 127 -0.13 -17.16 -7.52
N ALA A 128 -0.41 -17.88 -6.43
CA ALA A 128 -1.64 -17.74 -5.68
C ALA A 128 -1.64 -16.37 -5.01
N MET A 129 -2.79 -15.71 -4.99
CA MET A 129 -2.97 -14.46 -4.26
C MET A 129 -3.05 -14.74 -2.76
N ALA A 130 -2.54 -13.82 -1.95
CA ALA A 130 -2.69 -13.86 -0.50
C ALA A 130 -4.18 -13.76 -0.12
N ASP A 131 -4.52 -14.30 1.05
CA ASP A 131 -5.90 -14.34 1.56
C ASP A 131 -6.49 -12.91 1.69
N THR A 132 -7.67 -12.70 1.11
CA THR A 132 -8.37 -11.40 1.00
C THR A 132 -9.51 -11.24 1.99
N SER A 133 -9.66 -12.17 2.92
CA SER A 133 -10.74 -12.14 3.92
C SER A 133 -10.64 -11.00 4.94
N VAL A 134 -9.51 -10.28 4.97
CA VAL A 134 -9.26 -9.12 5.84
C VAL A 134 -9.41 -7.80 5.07
N ASN A 135 -9.45 -6.65 5.77
CA ASN A 135 -9.51 -5.31 5.17
C ASN A 135 -8.42 -5.10 4.11
N THR A 136 -8.75 -5.41 2.85
CA THR A 136 -7.81 -5.48 1.73
C THR A 136 -8.34 -4.70 0.55
N TYR A 137 -7.48 -3.85 -0.01
CA TYR A 137 -7.70 -3.11 -1.23
C TYR A 137 -6.66 -3.50 -2.29
N TYR A 138 -7.10 -3.67 -3.53
CA TYR A 138 -6.22 -4.03 -4.64
C TYR A 138 -5.97 -2.87 -5.59
N PHE A 139 -4.70 -2.61 -5.90
CA PHE A 139 -4.32 -1.86 -7.09
C PHE A 139 -3.75 -2.83 -8.13
N VAL A 140 -4.47 -3.00 -9.23
CA VAL A 140 -4.13 -3.95 -10.28
C VAL A 140 -3.74 -3.21 -11.55
N LEU A 141 -2.47 -3.28 -11.94
CA LEU A 141 -2.03 -2.79 -13.25
C LEU A 141 -2.62 -3.70 -14.34
N ASN A 142 -3.49 -3.12 -15.18
CA ASN A 142 -4.15 -3.81 -16.29
C ASN A 142 -3.21 -3.93 -17.50
N LYS A 143 -2.06 -4.59 -17.28
CA LYS A 143 -1.06 -4.86 -18.30
C LYS A 143 -0.50 -6.26 -18.07
N GLN A 144 -0.50 -7.06 -19.13
CA GLN A 144 0.02 -8.42 -19.13
C GLN A 144 1.51 -8.47 -19.47
N ASN A 145 2.14 -9.61 -19.17
CA ASN A 145 3.52 -9.93 -19.55
C ASN A 145 4.55 -8.92 -19.01
N LEU A 146 4.30 -8.40 -17.81
CA LEU A 146 5.25 -7.51 -17.15
C LEU A 146 6.46 -8.28 -16.64
N THR A 147 7.64 -7.71 -16.86
CA THR A 147 8.86 -8.16 -16.18
C THR A 147 8.72 -7.94 -14.67
N THR A 148 9.43 -8.73 -13.85
CA THR A 148 9.46 -8.53 -12.38
C THR A 148 9.80 -7.08 -12.06
N ARG A 149 10.83 -6.52 -12.70
CA ARG A 149 11.24 -5.11 -12.50
C ARG A 149 10.09 -4.13 -12.69
N GLN A 150 9.31 -4.25 -13.76
CA GLN A 150 8.17 -3.35 -14.02
C GLN A 150 7.07 -3.48 -12.96
N LYS A 151 6.84 -4.69 -12.43
CA LYS A 151 5.86 -4.90 -11.33
C LYS A 151 6.32 -4.20 -10.06
N LEU A 152 7.59 -4.38 -9.68
CA LEU A 152 8.17 -3.75 -8.49
C LEU A 152 8.24 -2.22 -8.62
N GLU A 153 8.57 -1.74 -9.81
CA GLU A 153 8.55 -0.32 -10.14
C GLU A 153 7.14 0.26 -10.00
N PHE A 154 6.12 -0.39 -10.55
CA PHE A 154 4.74 0.05 -10.38
C PHE A 154 4.31 0.07 -8.90
N ARG A 155 4.65 -0.98 -8.14
CA ARG A 155 4.31 -1.07 -6.70
C ARG A 155 4.97 0.03 -5.89
N SER A 156 6.29 0.23 -6.03
CA SER A 156 7.02 1.28 -5.32
C SER A 156 6.48 2.68 -5.65
N HIS A 157 6.25 2.99 -6.92
CA HIS A 157 5.65 4.27 -7.31
C HIS A 157 4.24 4.48 -6.73
N ALA A 158 3.44 3.42 -6.68
CA ALA A 158 2.10 3.48 -6.11
C ALA A 158 2.16 3.71 -4.59
N ALA A 159 3.02 2.99 -3.88
CA ALA A 159 3.24 3.16 -2.44
C ALA A 159 3.69 4.59 -2.09
N ILE A 160 4.67 5.13 -2.83
CA ILE A 160 5.17 6.49 -2.63
C ILE A 160 4.07 7.53 -2.88
N LYS A 161 3.25 7.34 -3.90
CA LYS A 161 2.10 8.23 -4.17
C LYS A 161 0.99 8.08 -3.13
N LEU A 162 0.77 6.87 -2.60
CA LEU A 162 -0.16 6.66 -1.50
C LEU A 162 0.31 7.37 -0.24
N ALA A 163 1.61 7.42 0.05
CA ALA A 163 2.13 8.18 1.19
C ALA A 163 1.97 9.71 1.07
N ASN A 164 1.61 10.21 -0.11
CA ASN A 164 1.45 11.63 -0.40
C ASN A 164 0.02 11.91 -0.87
N PRO A 165 -0.95 12.07 0.07
CA PRO A 165 -2.33 12.33 -0.29
C PRO A 165 -2.43 13.56 -1.21
N PRO A 166 -3.32 13.54 -2.22
CA PRO A 166 -3.54 14.70 -3.08
C PRO A 166 -4.07 15.88 -2.26
N PRO A 167 -3.67 17.13 -2.58
CA PRO A 167 -4.23 18.32 -1.93
C PRO A 167 -5.77 18.33 -1.94
N ALA A 168 -6.38 18.83 -0.86
CA ALA A 168 -7.84 18.88 -0.63
C ALA A 168 -8.65 19.29 -1.87
N LEU A 169 -8.16 20.35 -2.53
CA LEU A 169 -8.79 21.01 -3.66
C LEU A 169 -8.87 20.13 -4.91
N LEU A 170 -8.19 18.96 -4.91
CA LEU A 170 -8.16 18.00 -6.01
C LEU A 170 -8.98 16.73 -5.72
N ILE A 171 -9.61 16.60 -4.55
CA ILE A 171 -10.59 15.55 -4.25
C ILE A 171 -11.96 16.04 -4.75
N GLY A 172 -12.09 16.13 -6.07
CA GLY A 172 -13.37 16.31 -6.73
C GLY A 172 -14.21 15.04 -6.57
N VAL A 173 -15.45 15.22 -6.12
CA VAL A 173 -16.45 14.15 -5.92
C VAL A 173 -16.74 13.45 -7.27
N PRO A 174 -16.88 12.11 -7.33
CA PRO A 174 -17.19 11.43 -8.60
C PRO A 174 -18.57 11.85 -9.11
N LEU A 175 -18.64 12.29 -10.37
CA LEU A 175 -19.89 12.31 -11.15
C LEU A 175 -20.14 10.88 -11.67
N GLU A 176 -20.60 9.98 -10.82
CA GLU A 176 -21.23 8.74 -11.28
C GLU A 176 -22.73 8.99 -11.44
N ASN A 177 -23.13 9.40 -12.64
CA ASN A 177 -24.44 9.14 -13.27
C ASN A 177 -24.50 9.85 -14.64
N MET A 178 -23.90 9.24 -15.67
CA MET A 178 -24.16 9.58 -17.07
C MET A 178 -24.60 8.32 -17.82
N ALA A 179 -25.69 7.72 -17.36
CA ALA A 179 -26.54 6.87 -18.16
C ALA A 179 -27.96 6.94 -17.59
N ASN A 180 -28.88 7.45 -18.42
CA ASN A 180 -30.35 7.42 -18.25
C ASN A 180 -30.97 8.46 -17.30
N SER A 181 -31.20 9.68 -17.80
CA SER A 181 -32.56 10.24 -17.87
C SER A 181 -32.54 11.63 -18.50
N SER A 182 -33.35 11.78 -19.54
CA SER A 182 -33.75 13.04 -20.14
C SER A 182 -34.37 14.01 -19.13
N SER A 183 -34.05 15.31 -19.32
CA SER A 183 -34.78 16.51 -18.89
C SER A 183 -34.72 16.93 -17.41
N GLN A 184 -34.56 18.26 -17.25
CA GLN A 184 -34.74 19.13 -16.08
C GLN A 184 -33.47 19.48 -15.26
N THR A 185 -33.09 20.75 -15.35
CA THR A 185 -32.27 21.47 -14.36
C THR A 185 -33.05 21.57 -13.04
N PRO A 186 -32.38 21.38 -11.88
CA PRO A 186 -32.29 22.53 -10.97
C PRO A 186 -30.99 22.60 -10.13
N SER A 187 -30.61 23.86 -9.87
CA SER A 187 -29.93 24.43 -8.69
C SER A 187 -28.98 23.59 -7.84
N GLY A 188 -27.75 24.13 -7.69
CA GLY A 188 -26.63 23.53 -6.99
C GLY A 188 -26.91 23.09 -5.55
N THR A 189 -26.62 21.82 -5.32
CA THR A 189 -26.23 21.31 -4.00
C THR A 189 -24.77 20.92 -4.13
N LEU A 190 -23.88 21.71 -3.50
CA LEU A 190 -22.47 21.41 -3.41
C LEU A 190 -22.32 20.12 -2.59
N SER A 191 -21.88 19.04 -3.23
CA SER A 191 -21.36 17.86 -2.52
C SER A 191 -20.31 18.31 -1.50
N PRO A 192 -20.23 17.70 -0.30
CA PRO A 192 -19.28 18.14 0.71
C PRO A 192 -17.86 17.89 0.18
N ALA A 193 -17.23 18.96 -0.31
CA ALA A 193 -15.81 18.96 -0.59
C ALA A 193 -15.10 18.78 0.75
N ILE A 194 -14.28 17.74 0.87
CA ILE A 194 -13.36 17.65 2.00
C ILE A 194 -12.29 18.70 1.75
N ILE A 195 -12.47 19.82 2.45
CA ILE A 195 -11.40 20.78 2.67
C ILE A 195 -10.44 20.08 3.65
N LEU A 196 -9.42 19.36 3.15
CA LEU A 196 -8.24 19.13 4.00
C LEU A 196 -7.77 20.53 4.40
N PRO A 197 -7.73 20.83 5.69
CA PRO A 197 -7.48 22.18 6.14
C PRO A 197 -6.09 22.59 5.65
N ASN A 198 -6.01 23.71 4.94
CA ASN A 198 -4.80 24.53 4.83
C ASN A 198 -4.47 25.16 6.20
N SER A 199 -4.59 24.40 7.30
CA SER A 199 -4.05 24.81 8.58
C SER A 199 -2.58 24.46 8.54
N VAL A 200 -1.75 25.46 8.77
CA VAL A 200 -0.28 25.44 8.76
C VAL A 200 0.31 24.50 9.84
N LYS A 201 -0.48 23.57 10.42
CA LYS A 201 -0.08 22.73 11.56
C LYS A 201 -0.43 21.24 11.50
N HIS A 202 -1.21 20.74 10.54
CA HIS A 202 -1.42 19.29 10.39
C HIS A 202 -1.50 18.88 8.92
N ASP A 203 -0.35 18.77 8.25
CA ASP A 203 -0.19 17.89 7.10
C ASP A 203 -0.34 16.43 7.62
N CYS A 204 -1.56 15.91 7.73
CA CYS A 204 -1.83 14.52 8.11
C CYS A 204 -1.40 13.60 6.97
N ARG A 205 -0.08 13.39 6.83
CA ARG A 205 0.52 12.45 5.91
C ARG A 205 0.99 11.24 6.70
N PRO A 206 0.71 10.02 6.22
CA PRO A 206 1.22 8.83 6.87
C PRO A 206 2.75 8.85 6.82
N LEU A 207 3.41 8.42 7.88
CA LEU A 207 4.86 8.22 7.87
C LEU A 207 5.18 7.02 6.96
N PRO A 208 5.84 7.20 5.80
CA PRO A 208 6.19 6.07 4.97
C PRO A 208 7.42 5.37 5.54
N VAL A 209 7.38 4.03 5.61
CA VAL A 209 8.50 3.19 6.00
C VAL A 209 8.56 1.99 5.07
N THR A 210 9.75 1.58 4.67
CA THR A 210 9.96 0.33 3.92
C THR A 210 10.52 -0.73 4.84
N LEU A 211 9.99 -1.95 4.81
CA LEU A 211 10.58 -3.11 5.46
C LEU A 211 11.19 -4.01 4.39
N PHE A 212 12.52 -4.11 4.39
CA PHE A 212 13.29 -4.82 3.40
C PHE A 212 13.76 -6.18 3.92
N CYS A 213 13.43 -7.23 3.18
CA CYS A 213 13.94 -8.58 3.37
C CYS A 213 14.51 -9.16 2.08
N GLY A 214 14.66 -8.35 1.03
CA GLY A 214 14.93 -8.83 -0.32
C GLY A 214 16.32 -9.44 -0.52
N THR A 215 16.39 -10.56 -1.26
CA THR A 215 17.67 -11.22 -1.61
C THR A 215 18.01 -11.13 -3.09
N THR A 216 17.21 -10.43 -3.89
CA THR A 216 17.37 -10.39 -5.36
C THR A 216 17.72 -9.00 -5.86
N LEU A 217 18.39 -8.92 -7.00
CA LEU A 217 18.68 -7.63 -7.66
C LEU A 217 17.39 -6.85 -7.95
N ALA A 218 16.29 -7.53 -8.27
CA ALA A 218 15.00 -6.91 -8.49
C ALA A 218 14.47 -6.22 -7.21
N SER A 219 14.57 -6.88 -6.05
CA SER A 219 14.19 -6.30 -4.76
C SER A 219 15.06 -5.10 -4.36
N ILE A 220 16.35 -5.10 -4.74
CA ILE A 220 17.24 -3.95 -4.54
C ILE A 220 16.81 -2.76 -5.41
N PHE A 221 16.42 -2.99 -6.67
CA PHE A 221 15.88 -1.92 -7.52
C PHE A 221 14.57 -1.35 -6.97
N GLU A 222 13.72 -2.19 -6.36
CA GLU A 222 12.52 -1.70 -5.69
C GLU A 222 12.88 -0.84 -4.47
N LEU A 223 13.79 -1.32 -3.61
CA LEU A 223 14.27 -0.56 -2.45
C LEU A 223 14.86 0.79 -2.88
N LYS A 224 15.64 0.81 -3.96
CA LYS A 224 16.23 2.02 -4.52
C LYS A 224 15.18 3.10 -4.78
N ASN A 225 14.04 2.76 -5.36
CA ASN A 225 12.97 3.73 -5.65
C ASN A 225 12.43 4.40 -4.37
N TYR A 226 12.31 3.65 -3.28
CA TYR A 226 11.92 4.20 -1.98
C TYR A 226 12.99 5.14 -1.41
N LEU A 227 14.25 4.73 -1.46
CA LEU A 227 15.38 5.50 -0.94
C LEU A 227 15.58 6.82 -1.70
N GLU A 228 15.43 6.82 -3.03
CA GLU A 228 15.51 8.03 -3.86
C GLU A 228 14.40 9.04 -3.51
N CYS A 229 13.30 8.59 -2.91
CA CYS A 229 12.20 9.43 -2.44
C CYS A 229 12.31 9.78 -0.95
N GLY A 230 13.43 9.45 -0.29
CA GLY A 230 13.67 9.75 1.13
C GLY A 230 12.85 8.89 2.10
N VAL A 231 12.29 7.76 1.65
CA VAL A 231 11.53 6.85 2.51
C VAL A 231 12.51 6.03 3.37
N PRO A 232 12.41 6.10 4.71
CA PRO A 232 13.27 5.32 5.60
C PRO A 232 13.05 3.82 5.42
N CYS A 233 14.12 3.04 5.59
CA CYS A 233 14.10 1.59 5.42
C CYS A 233 14.55 0.86 6.70
N LEU A 234 13.77 -0.15 7.08
CA LEU A 234 14.10 -1.14 8.11
C LEU A 234 14.55 -2.42 7.40
N ILE A 235 15.76 -2.87 7.68
CA ILE A 235 16.31 -4.10 7.10
C ILE A 235 16.13 -5.24 8.09
N VAL A 236 15.49 -6.32 7.65
CA VAL A 236 15.38 -7.55 8.46
C VAL A 236 16.62 -8.40 8.20
N GLN A 237 17.48 -8.49 9.21
CA GLN A 237 18.63 -9.37 9.16
C GLN A 237 18.20 -10.83 9.20
N SER A 238 18.73 -11.63 8.29
CA SER A 238 18.58 -13.08 8.25
C SER A 238 19.93 -13.72 8.57
N ASP A 239 19.93 -14.75 9.42
CA ASP A 239 21.15 -15.40 9.92
C ASP A 239 21.95 -16.11 8.81
N ARG A 240 21.40 -16.19 7.59
CA ARG A 240 22.05 -16.75 6.40
C ARG A 240 22.91 -15.75 5.62
N CYS A 241 22.92 -14.47 5.98
CA CYS A 241 23.73 -13.44 5.33
C CYS A 241 24.77 -12.91 6.32
N GLU A 242 25.99 -13.45 6.26
CA GLU A 242 27.17 -12.90 6.98
C GLU A 242 27.52 -11.48 6.52
N GLU A 243 27.00 -11.04 5.38
CA GLU A 243 27.13 -9.67 4.87
C GLU A 243 25.76 -9.00 4.84
N THR A 244 25.31 -8.46 5.97
CA THR A 244 24.15 -7.56 5.99
C THR A 244 24.60 -6.20 6.52
N LEU A 245 24.87 -5.30 5.58
CA LEU A 245 25.11 -3.89 5.84
C LEU A 245 23.82 -3.26 6.38
N ILE A 246 23.77 -2.98 7.67
CA ILE A 246 22.71 -2.18 8.29
C ILE A 246 22.88 -0.75 7.79
N ILE A 247 22.23 -0.38 6.68
CA ILE A 247 22.03 1.03 6.35
C ILE A 247 20.64 1.43 6.82
N ALA A 248 20.56 1.93 8.05
CA ALA A 248 19.49 2.87 8.37
C ALA A 248 19.82 4.17 7.61
N ILE A 249 19.33 4.32 6.38
CA ILE A 249 19.38 5.63 5.70
C ILE A 249 18.35 6.51 6.41
N ASN A 250 18.77 7.10 7.52
CA ASN A 250 18.20 8.37 7.93
C ASN A 250 18.54 9.34 6.80
N SER A 251 17.53 9.77 6.05
CA SER A 251 17.67 10.99 5.28
C SER A 251 18.03 12.09 6.29
N ILE A 252 19.31 12.49 6.27
CA ILE A 252 19.93 13.48 7.16
C ILE A 252 19.24 14.86 7.04
N ASP A 253 18.36 15.05 6.05
CA ASP A 253 17.67 16.33 5.81
C ASP A 253 16.30 16.47 6.47
N ALA A 254 15.67 15.41 6.97
CA ALA A 254 14.32 15.51 7.56
C ALA A 254 14.33 15.97 9.04
N ALA A 255 15.40 15.67 9.78
CA ALA A 255 15.49 15.99 11.21
C ALA A 255 15.89 17.46 11.48
N GLN A 256 16.39 18.20 10.48
CA GLN A 256 16.73 19.62 10.65
C GLN A 256 15.55 20.59 10.45
N ARG A 257 14.40 20.13 9.92
CA ARG A 257 13.21 20.99 9.74
C ARG A 257 12.22 20.99 10.89
N ILE A 258 12.46 20.20 11.94
CA ILE A 258 11.61 20.18 13.14
C ILE A 258 12.18 21.10 14.25
N ASN A 259 13.40 21.63 14.08
CA ASN A 259 14.07 22.52 15.04
C ASN A 259 14.51 23.87 14.43
N SER A 260 13.88 24.35 13.36
CA SER A 260 14.11 25.69 12.78
C SER A 260 12.82 26.48 12.64
#